data_AF-A0A0L7L1L2-F1
#
_entry.id   AF-A0A0L7L1L2-F1
#
_cell.length_a   1.000
_cell.length_b   1.000
_cell.length_c   1.000
_cell.angle_alpha   90.00
_cell.angle_beta   90.00
_cell.angle_gamma   90.00
#
_symmetry.space_group_name_H-M   'P 1'
#
loop_
_entity.id
_entity.type
_entity.pdbx_description
1 polymer ?
#
loop_
_entity_poly.entity_id
_entity_poly.type
_entity_poly.pdbx_seq_one_letter_code
_entity_poly.pdbx_strand_id
1 'polypeptide(L)'
;MDSSVFRLQVPSVTNIGELTFRVAYHGDFVKDVAFQVENLDFILEYARKQGAVVVKDLWEEKDEYGVVRMAYGDTTHTLVDRTKYTGPFLPGYQLLEKDPINTYLPKVEINFIDHVVGNQPEHAMEEAASWYERCLQFHSHGELGRDREAAHQRTCARQEEESDPGLKHSKVKVAESIDLLEKLNILIDYDDNGYLLQIFTKNTQDRPTLFVEVIQRRNHNGFGAGNFKTLFESIELEQEKRGNL
;
A
#
# COMPACT_ATOMS: atom_id res chain seq x y z
N MET A 1 -10.77 -5.48 -14.51
CA MET A 1 -9.58 -6.14 -15.08
C MET A 1 -9.61 -7.58 -14.61
N ASP A 2 -9.39 -8.53 -15.52
CA ASP A 2 -9.30 -9.96 -15.16
C ASP A 2 -8.01 -10.17 -14.35
N SER A 3 -8.15 -10.70 -13.13
CA SER A 3 -7.04 -11.01 -12.23
C SER A 3 -6.12 -12.03 -12.88
N SER A 4 -5.03 -11.54 -13.45
CA SER A 4 -4.01 -12.36 -14.09
C SER A 4 -3.01 -12.80 -13.03
N VAL A 5 -2.94 -14.10 -12.76
CA VAL A 5 -1.95 -14.67 -11.83
C VAL A 5 -0.66 -14.91 -12.60
N PHE A 6 0.40 -14.19 -12.23
CA PHE A 6 1.73 -14.39 -12.79
C PHE A 6 2.55 -15.27 -11.84
N ARG A 7 3.26 -16.26 -12.39
CA ARG A 7 4.27 -16.97 -11.60
C ARG A 7 5.54 -16.16 -11.57
N LEU A 8 5.98 -15.77 -10.37
CA LEU A 8 7.37 -15.42 -10.12
C LEU A 8 8.18 -16.72 -10.15
N GLN A 9 8.57 -17.18 -11.34
CA GLN A 9 9.65 -18.15 -11.42
C GLN A 9 10.94 -17.35 -11.27
N VAL A 10 11.42 -17.25 -10.03
CA VAL A 10 12.69 -16.59 -9.75
C VAL A 10 13.74 -17.31 -10.60
N PRO A 11 14.37 -16.65 -11.59
CA PRO A 11 15.47 -17.27 -12.31
C PRO A 11 16.50 -17.67 -11.27
N SER A 12 17.07 -18.87 -11.42
CA SER A 12 18.00 -19.51 -10.48
C SER A 12 18.75 -18.47 -9.64
N VAL A 13 18.33 -18.31 -8.38
CA VAL A 13 18.83 -17.23 -7.53
C VAL A 13 20.34 -17.39 -7.44
N THR A 14 21.08 -16.49 -8.10
CA THR A 14 22.54 -16.53 -8.13
C THR A 14 23.14 -16.12 -6.78
N ASN A 15 22.33 -15.56 -5.88
CA ASN A 15 22.68 -15.18 -4.52
C ASN A 15 21.64 -15.64 -3.49
N ILE A 16 21.50 -16.97 -3.32
CA ILE A 16 20.56 -17.59 -2.36
C ILE A 16 20.79 -17.02 -0.94
N GLY A 17 22.05 -16.71 -0.58
CA GLY A 17 22.42 -16.29 0.77
C GLY A 17 21.71 -15.03 1.26
N GLU A 18 21.62 -13.99 0.44
CA GLU A 18 21.00 -12.71 0.84
C GLU A 18 19.49 -12.83 1.06
N LEU A 19 18.79 -13.47 0.11
CA LEU A 19 17.34 -13.68 0.23
C LEU A 19 17.03 -14.61 1.40
N THR A 20 17.78 -15.71 1.55
CA THR A 20 17.61 -16.63 2.68
C THR A 20 17.82 -15.94 4.02
N PHE A 21 18.85 -15.09 4.14
CA PHE A 21 19.10 -14.32 5.37
C PHE A 21 17.93 -13.37 5.67
N ARG A 22 17.45 -12.62 4.67
CA ARG A 22 16.33 -11.69 4.84
C ARG A 22 15.03 -12.39 5.21
N VAL A 23 14.72 -13.52 4.59
CA VAL A 23 13.53 -14.33 4.94
C VAL A 23 13.67 -14.89 6.36
N ALA A 24 14.84 -15.39 6.75
CA ALA A 24 15.06 -15.87 8.11
C ALA A 24 14.88 -14.74 9.15
N TYR A 25 15.37 -13.54 8.83
CA TYR A 25 15.30 -12.39 9.71
C TYR A 25 13.90 -11.75 9.78
N HIS A 26 13.20 -11.57 8.65
CA HIS A 26 11.92 -10.85 8.58
C HIS A 26 10.68 -11.76 8.57
N GLY A 27 10.78 -13.02 8.16
CA GLY A 27 9.63 -13.83 7.75
C GLY A 27 9.28 -13.55 6.28
N ASP A 28 8.00 -13.62 5.91
CA ASP A 28 7.54 -13.08 4.64
C ASP A 28 7.48 -11.55 4.73
N PHE A 29 7.96 -10.84 3.70
CA PHE A 29 8.07 -9.39 3.74
C PHE A 29 7.97 -8.75 2.36
N VAL A 30 7.66 -7.46 2.33
CA VAL A 30 7.73 -6.63 1.11
C VAL A 30 9.18 -6.25 0.86
N LYS A 31 9.76 -6.76 -0.23
CA LYS A 31 11.16 -6.50 -0.60
C LYS A 31 11.36 -5.23 -1.42
N ASP A 32 10.38 -4.86 -2.23
CA ASP A 32 10.47 -3.78 -3.21
C ASP A 32 9.08 -3.21 -3.50
N VAL A 33 9.01 -1.88 -3.64
CA VAL A 33 7.85 -1.18 -4.20
C VAL A 33 8.29 -0.57 -5.53
N ALA A 34 7.84 -1.16 -6.63
CA ALA A 34 8.23 -0.72 -7.96
C ALA A 34 7.36 0.43 -8.47
N PHE A 35 7.98 1.42 -9.11
CA PHE A 35 7.29 2.54 -9.74
C PHE A 35 7.36 2.42 -11.25
N GLN A 36 6.20 2.46 -11.91
CA GLN A 36 6.15 2.69 -13.35
C GLN A 36 6.49 4.16 -13.61
N VAL A 37 7.48 4.41 -14.47
CA VAL A 37 7.97 5.76 -14.75
C VAL A 37 8.10 6.02 -16.25
N GLU A 38 8.08 7.30 -16.60
CA GLU A 38 8.48 7.81 -17.90
C GLU A 38 9.81 8.56 -17.76
N ASN A 39 10.65 8.54 -18.79
CA ASN A 39 11.94 9.25 -18.80
C ASN A 39 12.89 8.82 -17.65
N LEU A 40 13.13 7.51 -17.56
CA LEU A 40 13.95 6.87 -16.52
C LEU A 40 15.36 7.48 -16.40
N ASP A 41 15.98 7.86 -17.53
CA ASP A 41 17.30 8.48 -17.55
C ASP A 41 17.35 9.76 -16.70
N PHE A 42 16.37 10.65 -16.90
CA PHE A 42 16.28 11.91 -16.16
C PHE A 42 16.08 11.67 -14.67
N ILE A 43 15.16 10.78 -14.30
CA ILE A 43 14.86 10.46 -12.89
C ILE A 43 16.12 9.90 -12.21
N LEU A 44 16.81 8.98 -12.87
CA LEU A 44 18.01 8.36 -12.32
C LEU A 44 19.17 9.35 -12.17
N GLU A 45 19.41 10.20 -13.19
CA GLU A 45 20.41 11.25 -13.13
C GLU A 45 20.11 12.28 -12.03
N TYR A 46 18.84 12.68 -11.89
CA TYR A 46 18.41 13.61 -10.87
C TYR A 46 18.60 13.01 -9.47
N ALA A 47 18.09 11.79 -9.23
CA ALA A 47 18.20 11.11 -7.95
C ALA A 47 19.67 10.96 -7.51
N ARG A 48 20.58 10.61 -8.44
CA ARG A 48 22.02 10.55 -8.18
C ARG A 48 22.60 11.89 -7.73
N LYS A 49 22.23 12.98 -8.40
CA LYS A 49 22.68 14.34 -8.03
C LYS A 49 22.20 14.73 -6.64
N GLN A 50 21.06 14.19 -6.19
CA GLN A 50 20.49 14.41 -4.86
C GLN A 50 21.01 13.43 -3.80
N GLY A 51 21.96 12.54 -4.16
CA GLY A 51 22.61 11.62 -3.22
C GLY A 51 21.91 10.27 -3.06
N ALA A 52 20.95 9.91 -3.93
CA ALA A 52 20.35 8.59 -3.91
C ALA A 52 21.38 7.51 -4.27
N VAL A 53 21.44 6.46 -3.45
CA VAL A 53 22.30 5.30 -3.70
C VAL A 53 21.63 4.42 -4.76
N VAL A 54 22.31 4.22 -5.89
CA VAL A 54 21.87 3.34 -6.97
C VAL A 54 22.57 2.00 -6.81
N VAL A 55 21.81 0.96 -6.51
CA VAL A 55 22.35 -0.39 -6.28
C VAL A 55 22.53 -1.15 -7.60
N LYS A 56 21.61 -0.96 -8.55
CA LYS A 56 21.76 -1.45 -9.93
C LYS A 56 21.46 -0.32 -10.91
N ASP A 57 22.47 0.01 -11.71
CA ASP A 57 22.35 0.99 -12.80
C ASP A 57 21.35 0.52 -13.85
N LEU A 58 20.98 1.42 -14.77
CA LEU A 58 20.11 1.18 -15.91
C LEU A 58 20.46 -0.13 -16.62
N TRP A 59 19.49 -1.04 -16.68
CA TRP A 59 19.56 -2.23 -17.51
C TRP A 59 18.29 -2.40 -18.34
N GLU A 60 18.41 -3.20 -19.40
CA GLU A 60 17.29 -3.52 -20.28
C GLU A 60 17.03 -5.02 -20.28
N GLU A 61 15.76 -5.38 -20.31
CA GLU A 61 15.30 -6.75 -20.56
C GLU A 61 14.35 -6.75 -21.76
N LYS A 62 14.38 -7.83 -22.54
CA LYS A 62 13.76 -7.88 -23.88
C LYS A 62 13.14 -9.24 -24.14
N ASP A 63 11.97 -9.25 -24.77
CA ASP A 63 11.31 -10.44 -25.31
C ASP A 63 10.52 -10.09 -26.59
N GLU A 64 9.63 -10.97 -27.05
CA GLU A 64 8.78 -10.74 -28.22
C GLU A 64 7.81 -9.54 -28.10
N TYR A 65 7.54 -9.06 -26.90
CA TYR A 65 6.64 -7.95 -26.62
C TYR A 65 7.34 -6.59 -26.48
N GLY A 66 8.66 -6.54 -26.65
CA GLY A 66 9.44 -5.30 -26.70
C GLY A 66 10.54 -5.23 -25.66
N VAL A 67 10.80 -4.02 -25.15
CA VAL A 67 11.91 -3.73 -24.23
C VAL A 67 11.41 -3.01 -22.99
N VAL A 68 11.81 -3.51 -21.82
CA VAL A 68 11.63 -2.83 -20.53
C VAL A 68 12.97 -2.33 -20.03
N ARG A 69 13.01 -1.10 -19.55
CA ARG A 69 14.20 -0.49 -18.94
C ARG A 69 13.97 -0.34 -17.44
N MET A 70 14.97 -0.66 -16.64
CA MET A 70 14.84 -0.64 -15.19
C MET A 70 16.09 -0.07 -14.50
N ALA A 71 15.89 0.48 -13.31
CA ALA A 71 16.96 0.87 -12.38
C ALA A 71 16.53 0.55 -10.95
N TYR A 72 17.47 0.19 -10.06
CA TYR A 72 17.17 -0.21 -8.68
C TYR A 72 17.97 0.62 -7.69
N GLY A 73 17.25 1.27 -6.78
CA GLY A 73 17.81 2.08 -5.69
C GLY A 73 17.93 1.32 -4.37
N ASP A 74 18.74 1.85 -3.45
CA ASP A 74 18.98 1.26 -2.12
C ASP A 74 17.71 1.23 -1.25
N THR A 75 16.83 2.21 -1.42
CA THR A 75 15.54 2.33 -0.71
C THR A 75 14.47 1.35 -1.19
N THR A 76 14.83 0.19 -1.76
CA THR A 76 13.87 -0.83 -2.21
C THR A 76 12.84 -0.33 -3.23
N HIS A 77 13.32 0.43 -4.22
CA HIS A 77 12.48 0.85 -5.35
C HIS A 77 13.12 0.47 -6.66
N THR A 78 12.40 -0.35 -7.43
CA THR A 78 12.68 -0.57 -8.85
C THR A 78 11.89 0.45 -9.66
N LEU A 79 12.59 1.30 -10.41
CA LEU A 79 11.99 2.16 -11.41
C LEU A 79 11.84 1.35 -12.70
N VAL A 80 10.65 1.35 -13.30
CA VAL A 80 10.32 0.51 -14.46
C VAL A 80 9.74 1.38 -15.57
N ASP A 81 10.47 1.51 -16.68
CA ASP A 81 9.98 2.13 -17.91
C ASP A 81 9.51 1.03 -18.88
N ARG A 82 8.19 0.97 -19.08
CA ARG A 82 7.50 0.04 -19.99
C ARG A 82 6.96 0.71 -21.25
N THR A 83 7.38 1.93 -21.57
CA THR A 83 6.83 2.69 -22.71
C THR A 83 7.00 1.99 -24.06
N LYS A 84 7.99 1.09 -24.18
CA LYS A 84 8.28 0.29 -25.38
C LYS A 84 7.95 -1.19 -25.22
N TYR A 85 7.03 -1.54 -24.30
CA TYR A 85 6.70 -2.92 -23.97
C TYR A 85 5.19 -3.13 -23.89
N THR A 86 4.67 -4.11 -24.62
CA THR A 86 3.23 -4.41 -24.70
C THR A 86 2.86 -5.75 -24.05
N GLY A 87 3.81 -6.42 -23.42
CA GLY A 87 3.60 -7.73 -22.82
C GLY A 87 2.78 -7.62 -21.53
N PRO A 88 2.22 -8.74 -21.03
CA PRO A 88 1.28 -8.72 -19.93
C PRO A 88 1.92 -8.32 -18.59
N PHE A 89 3.22 -8.59 -18.40
CA PHE A 89 3.96 -8.24 -17.18
C PHE A 89 5.38 -7.72 -17.45
N LEU A 90 6.40 -8.58 -17.45
CA LEU A 90 7.80 -8.24 -17.71
C LEU A 90 8.46 -9.35 -18.54
N PRO A 91 9.55 -9.04 -19.26
CA PRO A 91 10.33 -10.06 -19.98
C PRO A 91 10.76 -11.21 -19.08
N GLY A 92 10.69 -12.44 -19.61
CA GLY A 92 11.06 -13.66 -18.87
C GLY A 92 9.97 -14.22 -17.96
N TYR A 93 8.81 -13.56 -17.84
CA TYR A 93 7.65 -14.06 -17.11
C TYR A 93 6.62 -14.67 -18.05
N GLN A 94 5.94 -15.72 -17.57
CA GLN A 94 4.89 -16.42 -18.32
C GLN A 94 3.56 -16.31 -17.58
N LEU A 95 2.48 -16.09 -18.32
CA LEU A 95 1.13 -16.12 -17.79
C LEU A 95 0.75 -17.56 -17.45
N LEU A 96 0.14 -17.78 -16.28
CA LEU A 96 -0.39 -19.08 -15.90
C LEU A 96 -1.86 -19.22 -16.29
N GLU A 97 -2.27 -20.47 -16.47
CA GLU A 97 -3.68 -20.82 -16.53
C GLU A 97 -4.38 -20.48 -15.21
N LYS A 98 -5.67 -20.13 -15.28
CA LYS A 98 -6.47 -19.81 -14.08
C LYS A 98 -6.58 -21.05 -13.20
N ASP A 99 -6.31 -20.91 -11.90
CA ASP A 99 -6.48 -22.00 -10.94
C ASP A 99 -7.94 -22.48 -10.94
N PRO A 100 -8.23 -23.79 -11.14
CA PRO A 100 -9.58 -24.34 -11.13
C PRO A 100 -10.39 -23.98 -9.88
N ILE A 101 -9.74 -23.76 -8.72
CA ILE A 101 -10.41 -23.40 -7.47
C ILE A 101 -11.17 -22.08 -7.57
N ASN A 102 -10.69 -21.14 -8.42
CA ASN A 102 -11.31 -19.83 -8.61
C ASN A 102 -12.74 -19.93 -9.16
N THR A 103 -13.12 -21.06 -9.78
CA THR A 103 -14.49 -21.31 -10.25
C THR A 103 -15.49 -21.41 -9.09
N TYR A 104 -15.01 -21.79 -7.90
CA TYR A 104 -15.85 -22.04 -6.73
C TYR A 104 -15.78 -20.90 -5.69
N LEU A 105 -14.86 -19.96 -5.86
CA LEU A 105 -14.67 -18.85 -4.95
C LEU A 105 -15.49 -17.63 -5.42
N PRO A 106 -16.04 -16.84 -4.49
CA PRO A 106 -16.71 -15.60 -4.85
C PRO A 106 -15.71 -14.64 -5.50
N LYS A 107 -16.19 -13.90 -6.51
CA LYS A 107 -15.39 -12.86 -7.13
C LYS A 107 -15.14 -11.73 -6.11
N VAL A 108 -13.87 -11.38 -5.93
CA VAL A 108 -13.47 -10.22 -5.12
C VAL A 108 -12.92 -9.15 -6.08
N GLU A 109 -13.46 -7.94 -6.00
CA GLU A 109 -13.09 -6.83 -6.88
C GLU A 109 -12.09 -5.91 -6.17
N ILE A 110 -10.81 -6.23 -6.31
CA ILE A 110 -9.70 -5.35 -5.92
C ILE A 110 -9.12 -4.75 -7.20
N ASN A 111 -9.02 -3.41 -7.25
CA ASN A 111 -8.71 -2.71 -8.49
C ASN A 111 -7.22 -2.38 -8.64
N PHE A 112 -6.65 -1.69 -7.66
CA PHE A 112 -5.27 -1.21 -7.68
C PHE A 112 -4.77 -0.95 -6.26
N ILE A 113 -3.46 -0.74 -6.12
CA ILE A 113 -2.83 -0.34 -4.86
C ILE A 113 -3.10 1.16 -4.65
N ASP A 114 -3.78 1.52 -3.57
CA ASP A 114 -4.07 2.92 -3.21
C ASP A 114 -2.85 3.61 -2.60
N HIS A 115 -2.23 2.97 -1.61
CA HIS A 115 -1.02 3.46 -0.94
C HIS A 115 -0.27 2.31 -0.27
N VAL A 116 0.97 2.57 0.16
CA VAL A 116 1.81 1.65 0.93
C VAL A 116 2.35 2.38 2.15
N VAL A 117 2.25 1.76 3.33
CA VAL A 117 2.76 2.34 4.58
C VAL A 117 4.07 1.64 4.96
N GLY A 118 5.11 2.43 5.18
CA GLY A 118 6.41 1.96 5.65
C GLY A 118 6.71 2.46 7.05
N ASN A 119 6.69 1.57 8.04
CA ASN A 119 7.06 1.90 9.42
C ASN A 119 8.55 2.22 9.52
N GLN A 120 8.89 3.31 10.21
CA GLN A 120 10.27 3.72 10.44
C GLN A 120 10.65 3.56 11.91
N PRO A 121 11.94 3.38 12.22
CA PRO A 121 12.44 3.51 13.59
C PRO A 121 12.09 4.86 14.22
N GLU A 122 12.19 4.92 15.55
CA GLU A 122 12.01 6.17 16.28
C GLU A 122 12.93 7.27 15.72
N HIS A 123 12.36 8.47 15.52
CA HIS A 123 13.05 9.65 14.96
C HIS A 123 13.57 9.51 13.52
N ALA A 124 13.15 8.48 12.76
CA ALA A 124 13.57 8.31 11.36
C ALA A 124 12.52 8.76 10.33
N MET A 125 11.35 9.24 10.77
CA MET A 125 10.26 9.66 9.89
C MET A 125 10.63 10.85 9.00
N GLU A 126 11.19 11.93 9.56
CA GLU A 126 11.55 13.11 8.76
C GLU A 126 12.68 12.79 7.77
N GLU A 127 13.65 11.97 8.17
CA GLU A 127 14.73 11.53 7.28
C GLU A 127 14.19 10.72 6.10
N ALA A 128 13.32 9.74 6.38
CA ALA A 128 12.70 8.92 5.35
C ALA A 128 11.83 9.76 4.40
N ALA A 129 10.94 10.62 4.92
CA ALA A 129 10.08 11.46 4.11
C ALA A 129 10.89 12.43 3.23
N SER A 130 11.88 13.09 3.83
CA SER A 130 12.73 14.05 3.12
C SER A 130 13.60 13.39 2.05
N TRP A 131 13.90 12.08 2.16
CA TRP A 131 14.55 11.34 1.08
C TRP A 131 13.68 11.28 -0.18
N TYR A 132 12.38 10.99 -0.06
CA TYR A 132 11.45 10.98 -1.20
C TYR A 132 11.29 12.37 -1.83
N GLU A 133 11.18 13.40 -1.00
CA GLU A 133 11.06 14.80 -1.47
C GLU A 133 12.31 15.22 -2.25
N ARG A 134 13.51 14.94 -1.71
CA ARG A 134 14.76 15.31 -2.37
C ARG A 134 15.05 14.46 -3.61
N CYS A 135 14.98 13.14 -3.49
CA CYS A 135 15.49 12.24 -4.53
C CYS A 135 14.49 11.98 -5.66
N LEU A 136 13.18 11.96 -5.34
CA LEU A 136 12.11 11.62 -6.28
C LEU A 136 11.13 12.78 -6.53
N GLN A 137 11.37 13.96 -5.93
CA GLN A 137 10.53 15.14 -6.05
C GLN A 137 9.07 14.91 -5.62
N PHE A 138 8.84 14.01 -4.67
CA PHE A 138 7.53 13.86 -4.08
C PHE A 138 7.18 15.09 -3.24
N HIS A 139 5.89 15.29 -3.00
CA HIS A 139 5.39 16.34 -2.12
C HIS A 139 4.65 15.69 -0.95
N SER A 140 4.83 16.24 0.25
CA SER A 140 4.05 15.83 1.41
C SER A 140 2.55 15.99 1.14
N HIS A 141 1.80 14.90 1.30
CA HIS A 141 0.33 14.88 1.19
C HIS A 141 -0.30 15.02 2.57
N GLY A 142 -0.03 16.13 3.25
CA GLY A 142 -0.60 16.45 4.57
C GLY A 142 0.00 15.65 5.74
N GLU A 143 -0.04 16.26 6.94
CA GLU A 143 0.45 15.65 8.18
C GLU A 143 -0.70 15.06 9.00
N LEU A 144 -0.63 13.76 9.29
CA LEU A 144 -1.40 13.14 10.36
C LEU A 144 -0.65 13.38 11.68
N GLY A 145 -0.89 14.53 12.31
CA GLY A 145 -0.37 14.79 13.65
C GLY A 145 -1.02 13.84 14.67
N ARG A 146 -0.24 13.36 15.64
CA ARG A 146 -0.73 12.58 16.81
C ARG A 146 -1.81 13.32 17.62
N ASP A 147 -1.83 14.66 17.51
CA ASP A 147 -2.68 15.55 18.30
C ASP A 147 -3.87 16.15 17.52
N ARG A 148 -4.28 15.58 16.37
CA ARG A 148 -5.54 16.02 15.74
C ARG A 148 -6.74 15.44 16.50
N GLU A 149 -7.12 16.11 17.59
CA GLU A 149 -8.50 16.11 18.05
C GLU A 149 -9.42 16.55 16.91
N ALA A 150 -10.52 15.80 16.71
CA ALA A 150 -11.65 16.08 15.83
C ALA A 150 -11.60 15.65 14.35
N ALA A 151 -11.11 14.44 14.05
CA ALA A 151 -11.82 13.62 13.05
C ALA A 151 -12.91 12.83 13.80
N HIS A 152 -14.18 13.03 13.44
CA HIS A 152 -15.30 12.36 14.10
C HIS A 152 -15.26 10.86 13.76
N GLN A 153 -14.62 10.09 14.63
CA GLN A 153 -14.56 8.63 14.57
C GLN A 153 -15.95 8.04 14.75
N ARG A 154 -16.38 7.11 13.88
CA ARG A 154 -17.54 6.26 14.14
C ARG A 154 -17.30 4.86 13.59
N THR A 155 -17.00 3.92 14.47
CA THR A 155 -17.36 2.53 14.20
C THR A 155 -18.89 2.51 14.10
N CYS A 156 -19.45 1.96 13.03
CA CYS A 156 -20.91 1.91 12.89
C CYS A 156 -21.60 1.19 14.08
N ALA A 157 -20.83 0.46 14.91
CA ALA A 157 -21.29 -0.35 16.05
C ALA A 157 -21.38 0.35 17.41
N ARG A 158 -21.20 1.67 17.50
CA ARG A 158 -21.58 2.42 18.72
C ARG A 158 -22.69 3.40 18.39
N GLN A 159 -23.91 2.89 18.34
CA GLN A 159 -25.09 3.69 18.60
C GLN A 159 -25.03 4.21 20.05
N GLU A 160 -24.63 5.46 20.25
CA GLU A 160 -25.45 6.31 21.09
C GLU A 160 -26.57 6.84 20.20
N GLU A 161 -27.72 6.18 20.28
CA GLU A 161 -28.90 6.44 19.45
C GLU A 161 -29.64 7.75 19.83
N GLU A 162 -29.07 8.60 20.67
CA GLU A 162 -29.64 9.90 20.98
C GLU A 162 -28.67 11.03 20.61
N SER A 163 -29.05 11.76 19.57
CA SER A 163 -28.46 13.04 19.15
C SER A 163 -27.02 12.99 18.62
N ASP A 164 -26.87 12.50 17.40
CA ASP A 164 -25.70 12.84 16.58
C ASP A 164 -25.96 14.16 15.79
N PRO A 165 -25.40 15.31 16.22
CA PRO A 165 -25.56 16.57 15.49
C PRO A 165 -24.79 16.58 14.16
N GLY A 166 -23.76 15.74 13.97
CA GLY A 166 -22.89 15.76 12.79
C GLY A 166 -23.50 15.11 11.54
N LEU A 167 -24.24 14.01 11.69
CA LEU A 167 -24.95 13.38 10.56
C LEU A 167 -26.07 14.26 10.01
N LYS A 168 -26.61 15.18 10.82
CA LYS A 168 -27.61 16.15 10.38
C LYS A 168 -27.02 17.34 9.61
N HIS A 169 -25.69 17.53 9.66
CA HIS A 169 -25.01 18.69 9.07
C HIS A 169 -24.06 18.36 7.92
N SER A 170 -23.61 17.11 7.77
CA SER A 170 -22.85 16.71 6.57
C SER A 170 -23.75 16.68 5.33
N LYS A 171 -23.31 17.34 4.26
CA LYS A 171 -23.98 17.26 2.94
C LYS A 171 -23.76 15.90 2.26
N VAL A 172 -22.80 15.11 2.74
CA VAL A 172 -22.39 13.86 2.12
C VAL A 172 -23.33 12.74 2.55
N LYS A 173 -24.02 12.14 1.58
CA LYS A 173 -24.86 10.96 1.79
C LYS A 173 -24.08 9.70 1.44
N VAL A 174 -23.83 8.86 2.44
CA VAL A 174 -23.28 7.52 2.27
C VAL A 174 -24.30 6.66 1.52
N ALA A 175 -23.88 6.01 0.42
CA ALA A 175 -24.81 5.19 -0.35
C ALA A 175 -24.88 3.74 0.10
N GLU A 176 -23.83 3.23 0.76
CA GLU A 176 -23.82 1.92 1.38
C GLU A 176 -24.77 1.88 2.60
N SER A 177 -25.34 0.71 2.88
CA SER A 177 -26.16 0.49 4.07
C SER A 177 -25.29 0.57 5.32
N ILE A 178 -25.66 1.44 6.26
CA ILE A 178 -24.94 1.60 7.54
C ILE A 178 -24.95 0.28 8.33
N ASP A 179 -26.09 -0.41 8.40
CA ASP A 179 -26.19 -1.73 9.05
C ASP A 179 -25.23 -2.76 8.45
N LEU A 180 -25.01 -2.70 7.13
CA LEU A 180 -24.05 -3.58 6.46
C LEU A 180 -22.61 -3.21 6.80
N LEU A 181 -22.28 -1.92 6.81
CA LEU A 181 -20.95 -1.44 7.20
C LEU A 181 -20.63 -1.86 8.64
N GLU A 182 -21.59 -1.71 9.55
CA GLU A 182 -21.51 -2.17 10.93
C GLU A 182 -21.25 -3.67 11.03
N LYS A 183 -22.10 -4.47 10.38
CA LYS A 183 -21.99 -5.93 10.39
C LYS A 183 -20.64 -6.42 9.87
N LEU A 184 -20.05 -5.71 8.92
CA LEU A 184 -18.76 -6.04 8.30
C LEU A 184 -17.57 -5.41 9.04
N ASN A 185 -17.79 -4.60 10.08
CA ASN A 185 -16.75 -3.83 10.77
C ASN A 185 -15.96 -2.90 9.83
N ILE A 186 -16.65 -2.30 8.86
CA ILE A 186 -16.06 -1.31 7.96
C ILE A 186 -16.08 0.06 8.64
N LEU A 187 -14.92 0.71 8.66
CA LEU A 187 -14.75 2.06 9.18
C LEU A 187 -15.14 3.08 8.13
N ILE A 188 -15.72 4.20 8.57
CA ILE A 188 -16.10 5.31 7.71
C ILE A 188 -15.50 6.62 8.22
N ASP A 189 -14.88 7.37 7.32
CA ASP A 189 -14.48 8.77 7.54
C ASP A 189 -15.06 9.64 6.42
N TYR A 190 -15.25 10.93 6.67
CA TYR A 190 -15.86 11.86 5.72
C TYR A 190 -15.30 13.28 5.86
N ASP A 191 -15.33 14.01 4.75
CA ASP A 191 -15.05 15.44 4.70
C ASP A 191 -16.23 16.18 4.06
N ASP A 192 -16.05 17.46 3.74
CA ASP A 192 -17.10 18.27 3.10
C ASP A 192 -17.42 17.82 1.66
N ASN A 193 -16.56 17.02 1.02
CA ASN A 193 -16.63 16.67 -0.39
C ASN A 193 -17.07 15.22 -0.62
N GLY A 194 -16.81 14.32 0.33
CA GLY A 194 -16.96 12.90 0.14
C GLY A 194 -16.72 12.07 1.39
N TYR A 195 -16.58 10.76 1.20
CA TYR A 195 -16.33 9.81 2.28
C TYR A 195 -15.38 8.68 1.85
N LEU A 196 -14.83 8.02 2.85
CA LEU A 196 -13.85 6.97 2.77
C LEU A 196 -14.31 5.77 3.59
N LEU A 197 -14.25 4.58 3.01
CA LEU A 197 -14.50 3.32 3.70
C LEU A 197 -13.20 2.53 3.81
N GLN A 198 -12.88 2.03 5.00
CA GLN A 198 -11.63 1.30 5.27
C GLN A 198 -11.91 0.04 6.10
N ILE A 199 -11.16 -1.03 5.82
CA ILE A 199 -11.12 -2.21 6.67
C ILE A 199 -9.71 -2.83 6.62
N PHE A 200 -9.23 -3.28 7.77
CA PHE A 200 -7.90 -3.85 7.93
C PHE A 200 -8.00 -5.35 8.18
N THR A 201 -7.16 -6.12 7.49
CA THR A 201 -7.02 -7.54 7.79
C THR A 201 -6.26 -7.72 9.10
N LYS A 202 -6.35 -8.92 9.68
CA LYS A 202 -5.30 -9.38 10.60
C LYS A 202 -3.96 -9.46 9.86
N ASN A 203 -2.89 -9.62 10.61
CA ASN A 203 -1.57 -9.91 10.06
C ASN A 203 -1.63 -11.11 9.09
N THR A 204 -0.99 -10.99 7.94
CA THR A 204 -0.96 -12.04 6.89
C THR A 204 0.01 -13.18 7.21
N GLN A 205 0.76 -13.03 8.31
CA GLN A 205 1.68 -14.02 8.84
C GLN A 205 1.66 -14.02 10.37
N ASP A 206 2.29 -15.01 10.99
CA ASP A 206 2.35 -15.14 12.45
C ASP A 206 3.00 -13.93 13.12
N ARG A 207 4.02 -13.37 12.47
CA ARG A 207 4.72 -12.16 12.93
C ARG A 207 3.86 -10.91 12.68
N PRO A 208 3.62 -10.06 13.69
CA PRO A 208 2.79 -8.86 13.55
C PRO A 208 3.50 -7.76 12.78
N THR A 209 3.49 -7.83 11.45
CA THR A 209 4.34 -7.01 10.59
C THR A 209 3.62 -6.54 9.33
N LEU A 210 3.08 -7.47 8.53
CA LEU A 210 2.35 -7.16 7.30
C LEU A 210 0.86 -7.45 7.50
N PHE A 211 0.04 -6.48 7.15
CA PHE A 211 -1.41 -6.60 6.99
C PHE A 211 -1.84 -5.84 5.72
N VAL A 212 -3.07 -6.09 5.28
CA VAL A 212 -3.65 -5.44 4.10
C VAL A 212 -4.81 -4.56 4.53
N GLU A 213 -4.91 -3.40 3.90
CA GLU A 213 -6.07 -2.53 3.98
C GLU A 213 -6.89 -2.64 2.69
N VAL A 214 -8.21 -2.75 2.82
CA VAL A 214 -9.15 -2.55 1.71
C VAL A 214 -9.81 -1.20 1.89
N ILE A 215 -9.69 -0.36 0.87
CA ILE A 215 -10.13 1.03 0.89
C ILE A 215 -11.05 1.35 -0.30
N GLN A 216 -12.13 2.08 -0.03
CA GLN A 216 -13.01 2.63 -1.05
C GLN A 216 -13.17 4.14 -0.84
N ARG A 217 -12.81 4.92 -1.87
CA ARG A 217 -12.94 6.38 -1.88
C ARG A 217 -14.17 6.80 -2.67
N ARG A 218 -14.97 7.71 -2.11
CA ARG A 218 -16.01 8.43 -2.85
C ARG A 218 -15.82 9.92 -2.70
N ASN A 219 -15.20 10.51 -3.72
CA ASN A 219 -14.84 11.94 -3.76
C ASN A 219 -14.03 12.40 -2.54
N HIS A 220 -13.15 11.53 -2.02
CA HIS A 220 -12.34 11.77 -0.84
C HIS A 220 -10.88 11.39 -1.09
N ASN A 221 -9.99 12.38 -1.03
CA ASN A 221 -8.56 12.22 -1.35
C ASN A 221 -7.66 12.25 -0.09
N GLY A 222 -8.24 12.41 1.10
CA GLY A 222 -7.52 12.38 2.37
C GLY A 222 -7.30 10.96 2.91
N PHE A 223 -6.59 10.84 4.03
CA PHE A 223 -6.24 9.54 4.61
C PHE A 223 -7.27 8.96 5.60
N GLY A 224 -8.25 9.76 6.03
CA GLY A 224 -9.21 9.34 7.05
C GLY A 224 -8.57 9.31 8.44
N ALA A 225 -8.20 10.49 8.96
CA ALA A 225 -7.46 10.61 10.22
C ALA A 225 -8.16 9.94 11.42
N GLY A 226 -9.51 9.87 11.39
CA GLY A 226 -10.28 9.20 12.44
C GLY A 226 -10.07 7.69 12.44
N ASN A 227 -9.97 7.09 11.25
CA ASN A 227 -9.78 5.65 11.08
C ASN A 227 -8.40 5.19 11.52
N PHE A 228 -7.37 6.02 11.33
CA PHE A 228 -6.00 5.74 11.78
C PHE A 228 -5.91 5.56 13.30
N LYS A 229 -6.54 6.44 14.09
CA LYS A 229 -6.50 6.32 15.55
C LYS A 229 -7.13 5.01 16.04
N THR A 230 -8.29 4.63 15.48
CA THR A 230 -8.96 3.36 15.85
C THR A 230 -8.14 2.13 15.43
N LEU A 231 -7.45 2.20 14.28
CA LEU A 231 -6.51 1.16 13.88
C LEU A 231 -5.37 1.03 14.90
N PHE A 232 -4.73 2.14 15.29
CA PHE A 232 -3.64 2.11 16.25
C PHE A 232 -4.08 1.55 17.60
N GLU A 233 -5.22 2.01 18.14
CA GLU A 233 -5.79 1.47 19.38
C GLU A 233 -6.09 -0.03 19.28
N SER A 234 -6.58 -0.50 18.13
CA SER A 234 -6.85 -1.92 17.90
C SER A 234 -5.58 -2.76 17.80
N ILE A 235 -4.54 -2.23 17.17
CA ILE A 235 -3.21 -2.85 17.07
C ILE A 235 -2.57 -2.91 18.45
N GLU A 236 -2.60 -1.82 19.23
CA GLU A 236 -2.08 -1.76 20.59
C GLU A 236 -2.77 -2.80 21.48
N LEU A 237 -4.10 -2.88 21.45
CA LEU A 237 -4.85 -3.92 22.18
C LEU A 237 -4.46 -5.35 21.76
N GLU A 238 -4.15 -5.57 20.49
CA GLU A 238 -3.67 -6.88 20.02
C GLU A 238 -2.23 -7.16 20.46
N GLN A 239 -1.37 -6.13 20.50
CA GLN A 239 0.00 -6.22 21.01
C GLN A 239 0.03 -6.49 22.54
N GLU A 240 -0.90 -5.90 23.29
CA GLU A 240 -1.02 -6.10 24.75
C GLU A 240 -1.41 -7.55 25.06
N LYS A 241 -2.39 -8.08 24.30
CA LYS A 241 -2.78 -9.51 24.39
C LYS A 241 -1.64 -10.47 24.05
N ARG A 242 -0.68 -10.03 23.24
CA ARG A 242 0.53 -10.80 22.89
C ARG A 242 1.67 -10.61 23.92
N GLY A 243 1.53 -9.68 24.86
CA GLY A 243 2.51 -9.39 25.92
C GLY A 243 3.70 -8.53 25.47
N ASN A 244 3.52 -7.69 24.44
CA ASN A 244 4.59 -6.92 23.80
C ASN A 244 4.46 -5.39 23.98
N LEU A 245 3.69 -4.94 24.97
CA LEU A 245 3.50 -3.53 25.35
C LEU A 245 4.06 -3.25 26.74
#